data_AF-A0A950F1W7-F1
#
_entry.id   AF-A0A950F1W7-F1
#
_cell.length_a   1.000
_cell.length_b   1.000
_cell.length_c   1.000
_cell.angle_alpha   90.00
_cell.angle_beta   90.00
_cell.angle_gamma   90.00
#
_symmetry.space_group_name_H-M   'P 1'
#
loop_
_entity.id
_entity.type
_entity.pdbx_description
1 polymer ?
#
loop_
_entity_poly.entity_id
_entity_poly.type
_entity_poly.pdbx_seq_one_letter_code
_entity_poly.pdbx_strand_id
1 'polypeptide(L)'
;MPTADRRLRIAFVVIDYNRHMGHSRYVAELASRFKRNHEVHVFANTFDEPDPAGITYHHVPAWRANALSTILTFVLPATALV
;
A
#
# COMPACT_ATOMS: atom_id res chain seq x y z
N MET A 1 -28.92 -6.70 12.65
CA MET A 1 -28.58 -5.31 13.05
C MET A 1 -27.32 -4.89 12.33
N PRO A 2 -27.26 -3.70 11.73
CA PRO A 2 -26.04 -3.22 11.09
C PRO A 2 -25.02 -2.91 12.19
N THR A 3 -23.89 -3.58 12.15
CA THR A 3 -22.70 -3.25 12.97
C THR A 3 -22.26 -1.84 12.63
N ALA A 4 -22.01 -1.03 13.65
CA ALA A 4 -21.55 0.35 13.52
C ALA A 4 -20.44 0.47 12.46
N ASP A 5 -20.67 1.34 11.48
CA ASP A 5 -19.77 1.61 10.36
C ASP A 5 -18.54 2.37 10.88
N ARG A 6 -17.62 1.65 11.53
CA ARG A 6 -16.42 2.26 12.10
C ARG A 6 -15.46 2.53 10.96
N ARG A 7 -15.32 3.80 10.58
CA ARG A 7 -14.29 4.25 9.65
C ARG A 7 -12.91 3.88 10.20
N LEU A 8 -12.22 2.97 9.51
CA LEU A 8 -10.87 2.51 9.87
C LEU A 8 -9.80 3.31 9.11
N ARG A 9 -8.59 3.27 9.64
CA ARG A 9 -7.35 3.67 8.96
C ARG A 9 -6.62 2.40 8.56
N ILE A 10 -6.40 2.22 7.25
CA ILE A 10 -5.87 0.98 6.68
C ILE A 10 -4.59 1.32 5.91
N ALA A 11 -3.50 0.63 6.22
CA ALA A 11 -2.25 0.74 5.48
C ALA A 11 -1.95 -0.56 4.73
N PHE A 12 -1.77 -0.44 3.42
CA PHE A 12 -1.24 -1.51 2.59
C PHE A 12 0.25 -1.28 2.38
N VAL A 13 1.07 -2.29 2.67
CA VAL A 13 2.51 -2.26 2.44
C VAL A 13 2.85 -3.27 1.36
N VAL A 14 3.36 -2.79 0.22
CA VAL A 14 3.74 -3.63 -0.92
C VAL A 14 4.97 -3.04 -1.60
N ILE A 15 5.96 -3.86 -1.96
CA ILE A 15 7.22 -3.35 -2.54
C ILE A 15 6.96 -2.60 -3.85
N ASP A 16 6.19 -3.21 -4.75
CA ASP A 16 5.84 -2.65 -6.06
C ASP A 16 4.32 -2.58 -6.17
N TYR A 17 3.75 -1.38 -6.36
CA TYR A 17 2.31 -1.19 -6.53
C TYR A 17 1.96 -1.07 -8.02
N ASN A 18 1.14 -1.99 -8.52
CA ASN A 18 0.67 -2.02 -9.92
C ASN A 18 -0.80 -2.42 -9.97
N ARG A 19 -1.57 -1.82 -10.90
CA ARG A 19 -2.99 -2.11 -11.15
C ARG A 19 -3.25 -3.15 -12.24
N HIS A 20 -2.25 -3.45 -13.08
CA HIS A 20 -2.42 -4.21 -14.33
C HIS A 20 -2.03 -5.69 -14.21
N MET A 21 -0.99 -6.03 -13.43
CA MET A 21 -0.46 -7.41 -13.37
C MET A 21 0.03 -7.84 -11.98
N GLY A 22 0.18 -9.16 -11.80
CA GLY A 22 0.91 -9.78 -10.69
C GLY A 22 0.21 -9.75 -9.32
N HIS A 23 0.96 -10.10 -8.28
CA HIS A 23 0.48 -10.14 -6.89
C HIS A 23 0.06 -8.76 -6.36
N SER A 24 0.64 -7.68 -6.88
CA SER A 24 0.33 -6.31 -6.44
C SER A 24 -1.04 -5.81 -6.89
N ARG A 25 -1.63 -6.41 -7.94
CA ARG A 25 -2.99 -6.08 -8.39
C ARG A 25 -4.03 -6.32 -7.29
N TYR A 26 -3.86 -7.36 -6.47
CA TYR A 26 -4.80 -7.64 -5.38
C TYR A 26 -4.84 -6.50 -4.35
N VAL A 27 -3.68 -5.91 -4.03
CA VAL A 27 -3.58 -4.76 -3.13
C VAL A 27 -4.30 -3.55 -3.73
N ALA A 28 -4.14 -3.30 -5.03
CA ALA A 28 -4.83 -2.22 -5.72
C ALA A 28 -6.36 -2.39 -5.69
N GLU A 29 -6.85 -3.61 -5.89
CA GLU A 29 -8.28 -3.94 -5.80
C GLU A 29 -8.83 -3.75 -4.38
N LEU A 30 -8.11 -4.22 -3.35
CA LEU A 30 -8.51 -4.04 -1.97
C LEU A 30 -8.53 -2.55 -1.59
N ALA A 31 -7.46 -1.82 -1.88
CA ALA A 31 -7.36 -0.39 -1.59
C ALA A 31 -8.51 0.38 -2.27
N SER A 32 -8.83 0.05 -3.52
CA SER A 32 -9.95 0.65 -4.27
C SER A 32 -11.33 0.34 -3.67
N ARG A 33 -11.49 -0.80 -3.00
CA ARG A 33 -12.76 -1.18 -2.34
C ARG A 33 -12.90 -0.55 -0.96
N PHE A 34 -11.83 -0.57 -0.16
CA PHE A 34 -11.84 -0.04 1.19
C PHE A 34 -11.86 1.50 1.23
N LYS A 35 -11.30 2.19 0.23
CA LYS A 35 -11.31 3.67 0.18
C LYS A 35 -12.71 4.29 0.19
N ARG A 36 -13.74 3.52 -0.18
CA ARG A 36 -15.14 4.01 -0.17
C ARG A 36 -15.62 4.36 1.23
N ASN A 37 -15.19 3.62 2.24
CA ASN A 37 -15.68 3.73 3.61
C ASN A 37 -14.57 3.98 4.65
N HIS A 38 -13.30 3.95 4.22
CA HIS A 38 -12.14 4.00 5.11
C HIS A 38 -11.06 4.93 4.58
N GLU A 39 -10.20 5.38 5.48
CA GLU A 39 -8.96 6.07 5.12
C GLU A 39 -7.91 5.04 4.72
N VAL A 40 -7.42 5.11 3.49
CA VAL A 40 -6.50 4.11 2.93
C VAL A 40 -5.18 4.75 2.56
N HIS A 41 -4.11 4.14 3.05
CA HIS A 41 -2.73 4.48 2.74
C HIS A 41 -2.06 3.30 2.02
N VAL A 42 -1.20 3.58 1.06
CA VAL A 42 -0.39 2.58 0.36
C VAL A 42 1.07 2.99 0.43
N PHE A 43 1.91 2.13 1.00
CA PHE A 43 3.36 2.31 1.09
C PHE A 43 4.05 1.39 0.08
N ALA A 44 4.78 1.97 -0.88
CA ALA A 44 5.49 1.22 -1.90
C ALA A 44 6.75 1.94 -2.41
N ASN A 45 7.69 1.19 -2.97
CA ASN A 45 8.87 1.74 -3.64
C ASN A 45 8.56 2.21 -5.07
N THR A 46 7.60 1.56 -5.72
CA THR A 46 7.18 1.95 -7.08
C THR A 46 5.66 2.02 -7.16
N PHE A 47 5.15 2.96 -7.95
CA PHE A 47 3.73 3.13 -8.25
C PHE A 47 3.53 3.21 -9.76
N ASP A 48 2.76 2.27 -10.29
CA ASP A 48 2.28 2.32 -11.66
C ASP A 48 0.82 2.81 -11.66
N GLU A 49 0.59 3.97 -12.29
CA GLU A 49 -0.71 4.65 -12.40
C GLU A 49 -1.49 4.76 -11.06
N PRO A 50 -1.00 5.56 -10.09
CA PRO A 50 -1.73 5.78 -8.84
C PRO A 50 -3.10 6.42 -9.12
N ASP A 51 -4.13 5.93 -8.43
CA ASP A 51 -5.48 6.47 -8.55
C ASP A 51 -5.58 7.76 -7.75
N PRO A 52 -5.91 8.90 -8.39
CA PRO A 52 -5.84 10.19 -7.72
C PRO A 52 -6.89 10.39 -6.63
N ALA A 53 -7.91 9.53 -6.51
CA ALA A 53 -9.04 9.76 -5.61
C ALA A 53 -9.12 8.75 -4.46
N GLY A 54 -8.96 9.24 -3.22
CA GLY A 54 -9.32 8.52 -2.00
C GLY A 54 -8.27 7.56 -1.43
N ILE A 55 -7.09 7.44 -2.06
CA ILE A 55 -5.94 6.68 -1.54
C ILE A 55 -4.77 7.63 -1.36
N THR A 56 -4.10 7.56 -0.20
CA THR A 56 -2.85 8.29 0.05
C THR A 56 -1.66 7.39 -0.26
N TYR A 57 -0.78 7.82 -1.14
CA TYR A 57 0.40 7.06 -1.54
C TYR A 57 1.65 7.57 -0.86
N HIS A 58 2.44 6.65 -0.30
CA HIS A 58 3.68 6.92 0.41
C HIS A 58 4.82 6.18 -0.25
N HIS A 59 5.75 6.91 -0.83
CA HIS A 59 6.94 6.32 -1.42
C HIS A 59 7.93 5.87 -0.32
N VAL A 60 8.32 4.59 -0.35
CA VAL A 60 9.33 4.02 0.55
C VAL A 60 10.48 3.47 -0.30
N PRO A 61 11.69 4.05 -0.20
CA PRO A 61 12.81 3.62 -1.02
C PRO A 61 13.19 2.17 -0.72
N ALA A 62 13.50 1.37 -1.75
CA ALA A 62 14.05 0.03 -1.58
C ALA A 62 15.34 -0.16 -2.39
N TRP A 63 16.41 -0.57 -1.72
CA TRP A 63 17.66 -0.96 -2.37
C TRP A 63 17.63 -2.44 -2.72
N ARG A 64 17.36 -2.74 -3.99
CA ARG A 64 17.10 -4.10 -4.49
C ARG A 64 18.36 -4.88 -4.91
N ALA A 65 19.54 -4.53 -4.38
CA ALA A 65 20.80 -5.21 -4.74
C ALA A 65 20.81 -6.68 -4.27
N ASN A 66 20.22 -6.97 -3.12
CA ASN A 66 19.98 -8.33 -2.61
C ASN A 66 18.80 -8.34 -1.62
N ALA A 67 18.46 -9.53 -1.11
CA ALA A 67 17.36 -9.69 -0.16
C ALA A 67 17.59 -8.92 1.15
N LEU A 68 18.82 -8.96 1.69
CA LEU A 68 19.17 -8.26 2.93
C LEU A 68 19.03 -6.74 2.77
N SER A 69 19.55 -6.17 1.69
CA SER A 69 19.45 -4.74 1.40
C SER A 69 17.98 -4.33 1.21
N THR A 70 17.16 -5.18 0.57
CA THR A 70 15.72 -4.94 0.40
C THR A 70 14.99 -4.94 1.76
N ILE A 71 15.28 -5.91 2.63
CA ILE A 71 14.66 -5.99 3.96
C ILE A 71 15.02 -4.75 4.79
N LEU A 72 16.30 -4.37 4.85
CA LEU A 72 16.75 -3.24 5.65
C LEU A 72 16.20 -1.89 5.17
N THR A 73 16.09 -1.71 3.85
CA THR A 73 15.70 -0.41 3.26
C THR A 73 14.21 -0.27 3.03
N PHE A 74 13.48 -1.37 2.81
CA PHE A 74 12.04 -1.31 2.56
C PHE A 74 11.21 -1.76 3.75
N VAL A 75 11.48 -2.96 4.30
CA VAL A 75 10.58 -3.57 5.29
C VAL A 75 10.61 -2.78 6.60
N LEU A 76 11.81 -2.44 7.11
CA LEU A 76 11.90 -1.68 8.36
C LEU A 76 11.24 -0.30 8.26
N PRO A 77 11.53 0.54 7.24
CA PRO A 77 10.89 1.86 7.15
C PRO A 77 9.39 1.75 6.84
N ALA A 78 8.98 0.85 5.94
CA ALA A 78 7.56 0.71 5.61
C ALA A 78 6.73 0.25 6.80
N THR A 79 7.25 -0.60 7.69
CA THR A 79 6.54 -1.00 8.91
C THR A 79 6.52 0.11 9.97
N ALA A 80 7.58 0.90 10.10
CA ALA A 80 7.64 1.99 11.07
C ALA A 80 6.75 3.20 10.72
N LEU A 81 6.35 3.33 9.45
CA LEU A 81 5.55 4.44 8.93
C LEU A 81 4.03 4.16 8.87
N VAL A 82 3.61 2.92 9.18
CA VAL A 82 2.21 2.45 9.16
C VAL A 82 1.43 2.91 10.39
#